data_AF-A0A7X1WIY6-F1
#
_entry.id   AF-A0A7X1WIY6-F1
#
_cell.length_a   1.000
_cell.length_b   1.000
_cell.length_c   1.000
_cell.angle_alpha   90.00
_cell.angle_beta   90.00
_cell.angle_gamma   90.00
#
_symmetry.space_group_name_H-M   'P 1'
#
loop_
_entity.id
_entity.type
_entity.pdbx_description
1 polymer ?
#
loop_
_entity_poly.entity_id
_entity_poly.type
_entity_poly.pdbx_seq_one_letter_code
_entity_poly.pdbx_strand_id
1 'polypeptide(L)'
;MSKHEPKFQKHLGYTYLIVADFPDSDSGTKSANRFMDKHPNACVLVVQDGRVILANKADKGTGTGADNLSAKAKRAVKNYGVGVCLDAYRMTDSGDGARTIATNFNLTTNQADAAIDAGRELAGCI
;
A
#
# COMPACT_ATOMS: atom_id res chain seq x y z
N MET A 1 -9.27 3.61 -11.06
CA MET A 1 -8.55 4.58 -10.19
C MET A 1 -9.06 4.39 -8.77
N SER A 2 -8.25 3.83 -7.87
CA SER A 2 -8.59 3.74 -6.45
C SER A 2 -8.88 5.15 -5.91
N LYS A 3 -10.08 5.36 -5.34
CA LYS A 3 -10.59 6.67 -4.90
C LYS A 3 -9.97 7.18 -3.59
N HIS A 4 -8.98 6.49 -3.05
CA HIS A 4 -8.38 6.83 -1.76
C HIS A 4 -6.88 7.05 -1.93
N GLU A 5 -6.43 8.27 -1.62
CA GLU A 5 -5.01 8.54 -1.44
C GLU A 5 -4.47 7.58 -0.37
N PRO A 6 -3.34 6.90 -0.66
CA PRO A 6 -2.73 5.99 0.29
C PRO A 6 -2.29 6.74 1.54
N LYS A 7 -2.74 6.26 2.70
CA LYS A 7 -2.35 6.79 4.00
C LYS A 7 -1.23 5.96 4.60
N PHE A 8 -0.34 6.59 5.35
CA PHE A 8 0.76 5.94 6.06
C PHE A 8 0.67 6.20 7.55
N GLN A 9 1.02 5.20 8.37
CA GLN A 9 1.06 5.30 9.83
C GLN A 9 2.47 5.01 10.34
N LYS A 10 2.99 5.88 11.21
CA LYS A 10 4.21 5.59 11.98
C LYS A 10 3.88 4.77 13.21
N HIS A 11 4.62 3.69 13.45
CA HIS A 11 4.49 2.88 14.66
C HIS A 11 5.86 2.28 15.01
N LEU A 12 6.30 2.41 16.27
CA LEU A 12 7.59 1.90 16.77
C LEU A 12 8.82 2.29 15.94
N GLY A 13 8.82 3.49 15.35
CA GLY A 13 9.93 3.99 14.51
C GLY A 13 9.87 3.54 13.04
N TYR A 14 8.91 2.69 12.69
CA TYR A 14 8.66 2.20 11.33
C TYR A 14 7.45 2.90 10.70
N THR A 15 7.35 2.86 9.38
CA THR A 15 6.24 3.47 8.63
C THR A 15 5.53 2.40 7.79
N TYR A 16 4.21 2.33 7.94
CA TYR A 16 3.38 1.28 7.37
C TYR A 16 2.33 1.87 6.45
N LEU A 17 2.03 1.16 5.36
CA LEU A 17 0.90 1.51 4.49
C LEU A 17 -0.41 1.09 5.15
N ILE A 18 -1.30 2.05 5.39
CA ILE A 18 -2.63 1.77 5.94
C ILE A 18 -3.49 1.15 4.84
N VAL A 19 -3.98 -0.06 5.10
CA VAL A 19 -4.91 -0.75 4.18
C VAL A 19 -6.37 -0.45 4.51
N ALA A 20 -6.68 -0.16 5.78
CA ALA A 20 -7.97 0.34 6.24
C ALA A 20 -7.86 0.94 7.66
N ASP A 21 -8.79 1.83 8.01
CA ASP A 21 -8.93 2.36 9.37
C ASP A 21 -10.41 2.35 9.80
N PHE A 22 -10.68 2.00 11.06
CA PHE A 22 -12.04 1.91 11.62
C PHE A 22 -12.11 2.64 12.96
N PRO A 23 -13.27 3.17 13.39
CA PRO A 23 -13.42 3.71 14.74
C PRO A 23 -13.17 2.64 15.80
N ASP A 24 -12.48 2.98 16.89
CA ASP A 24 -12.34 2.13 18.07
C ASP A 24 -13.66 2.13 18.87
N SER A 25 -14.55 1.22 18.47
CA SER A 25 -15.90 1.03 19.00
C SER A 25 -16.36 -0.40 18.67
N ASP A 26 -17.34 -0.94 19.39
CA ASP A 26 -17.86 -2.28 19.09
C ASP A 26 -18.27 -2.48 17.62
N SER A 27 -18.92 -1.47 17.03
CA SER A 27 -19.31 -1.50 15.61
C SER A 27 -18.11 -1.42 14.66
N GLY A 28 -17.09 -0.65 15.03
CA GLY A 28 -15.87 -0.50 14.25
C GLY A 28 -15.00 -1.75 14.32
N THR A 29 -14.84 -2.36 15.49
CA THR A 29 -14.18 -3.65 15.69
C THR A 29 -14.83 -4.75 14.86
N LYS A 30 -16.17 -4.83 14.85
CA LYS A 30 -16.89 -5.78 13.98
C LYS A 30 -16.61 -5.53 12.50
N SER A 31 -16.47 -4.27 12.10
CA SER A 31 -16.17 -3.90 10.71
C SER A 31 -14.71 -4.20 10.34
N ALA A 32 -13.76 -3.96 11.25
CA ALA A 32 -12.36 -4.32 11.10
C ALA A 32 -12.20 -5.84 10.96
N ASN A 33 -12.87 -6.63 11.80
CA ASN A 33 -12.86 -8.09 11.70
C ASN A 33 -13.41 -8.58 10.36
N ARG A 34 -14.57 -8.07 9.94
CA ARG A 34 -15.13 -8.40 8.62
C ARG A 34 -14.20 -8.01 7.45
N PHE A 35 -13.43 -6.94 7.61
CA PHE A 35 -12.42 -6.56 6.62
C PHE A 35 -11.28 -7.57 6.59
N MET A 36 -10.70 -7.91 7.75
CA MET A 36 -9.63 -8.91 7.85
C MET A 36 -10.06 -10.30 7.37
N ASP A 37 -11.33 -10.70 7.57
CA ASP A 37 -11.89 -11.95 7.04
C ASP A 37 -11.85 -12.00 5.50
N LYS A 38 -12.07 -10.86 4.85
CA LYS A 38 -12.03 -10.72 3.38
C LYS A 38 -10.63 -10.46 2.84
N HIS A 39 -9.74 -9.96 3.69
CA HIS A 39 -8.38 -9.56 3.37
C HIS A 39 -7.42 -10.29 4.32
N PRO A 40 -7.10 -11.57 4.09
CA PRO A 40 -6.37 -12.41 5.05
C PRO A 40 -4.94 -11.93 5.37
N ASN A 41 -4.39 -11.06 4.54
CA ASN A 41 -3.10 -10.40 4.78
C ASN A 41 -3.23 -9.09 5.58
N ALA A 42 -4.44 -8.60 5.87
CA ALA A 42 -4.63 -7.44 6.73
C ALA A 42 -4.60 -7.84 8.20
N CYS A 43 -3.90 -7.06 9.02
CA CYS A 43 -3.86 -7.24 10.48
C CYS A 43 -3.90 -5.89 11.19
N VAL A 44 -4.29 -5.90 12.47
CA VAL A 44 -4.20 -4.71 13.32
C VAL A 44 -2.73 -4.32 13.48
N LEU A 45 -2.40 -3.09 13.08
CA LEU A 45 -1.10 -2.49 13.34
C LEU A 45 -1.08 -1.84 14.72
N VAL A 46 -2.05 -0.96 14.98
CA VAL A 46 -2.14 -0.19 16.22
C VAL A 46 -3.59 0.25 16.45
N VAL A 47 -3.99 0.40 17.71
CA VAL A 47 -5.18 1.14 18.11
C VAL A 47 -4.73 2.46 18.74
N GLN A 48 -5.03 3.57 18.09
CA GLN A 48 -4.57 4.90 18.50
C GLN A 48 -5.58 5.96 18.05
N ASP A 49 -5.71 7.05 18.80
CA ASP A 49 -6.56 8.21 18.45
C ASP A 49 -8.02 7.82 18.16
N GLY A 50 -8.53 6.84 18.90
CA GLY A 50 -9.89 6.32 18.73
C GLY A 50 -10.09 5.54 17.42
N ARG A 51 -9.02 4.99 16.83
CA ARG A 51 -9.09 4.20 15.60
C ARG A 51 -8.33 2.89 15.70
N VAL A 52 -8.88 1.86 15.07
CA VAL A 52 -8.21 0.61 14.74
C VAL A 52 -7.57 0.77 13.37
N ILE A 53 -6.24 0.79 13.31
CA ILE A 53 -5.47 0.95 12.07
C ILE A 53 -5.01 -0.43 11.60
N LEU A 54 -5.36 -0.78 10.37
CA LEU A 54 -4.95 -2.04 9.76
C LEU A 54 -3.82 -1.80 8.75
N ALA A 55 -2.83 -2.70 8.76
CA ALA A 55 -1.75 -2.78 7.77
C ALA A 55 -1.67 -4.18 7.18
N ASN A 56 -0.81 -4.39 6.18
CA ASN A 56 -0.50 -5.72 5.68
C ASN A 56 0.46 -6.43 6.66
N LYS A 57 0.19 -7.69 6.99
CA LYS A 57 1.02 -8.53 7.87
C LYS A 57 2.46 -8.71 7.35
N ALA A 58 2.64 -8.68 6.03
CA ALA A 58 3.95 -8.78 5.40
C ALA A 58 4.67 -7.43 5.26
N ASP A 59 4.00 -6.30 5.52
CA ASP A 59 4.64 -4.98 5.52
C ASP A 59 5.63 -4.93 6.69
N LYS A 60 6.92 -4.88 6.35
CA LYS A 60 8.00 -4.85 7.34
C LYS A 60 8.13 -3.50 8.04
N GLY A 61 7.24 -2.55 7.75
CA GLY A 61 7.34 -1.17 8.24
C GLY A 61 8.54 -0.42 7.65
N THR A 62 9.15 -1.01 6.61
CA THR A 62 10.14 -0.34 5.77
C THR A 62 9.47 0.59 4.78
N GLY A 63 8.12 0.57 4.73
CA GLY A 63 7.25 1.40 3.92
C GLY A 63 7.69 2.83 4.07
N THR A 64 8.60 3.22 3.19
CA THR A 64 9.16 4.55 3.21
C THR A 64 7.96 5.46 2.98
N GLY A 65 7.54 6.22 4.00
CA GLY A 65 6.72 7.38 3.73
C GLY A 65 7.38 8.18 2.59
N ALA A 66 6.63 9.03 1.88
CA ALA A 66 7.12 9.73 0.68
C ALA A 66 8.58 10.28 0.79
N ASP A 67 9.03 10.57 2.01
CA ASP A 67 10.35 11.06 2.39
C ASP A 67 11.53 10.05 2.23
N ASN A 68 11.34 8.74 2.41
CA ASN A 68 12.45 7.76 2.48
C ASN A 68 12.63 6.84 1.25
N LEU A 69 11.80 6.99 0.22
CA LEU A 69 11.88 6.21 -1.02
C LEU A 69 13.25 6.32 -1.70
N SER A 70 13.67 5.27 -2.42
CA SER A 70 14.83 5.36 -3.31
C SER A 70 14.64 6.48 -4.34
N ALA A 71 15.73 7.05 -4.86
CA ALA A 71 15.62 8.12 -5.86
C ALA A 71 14.82 7.68 -7.12
N LYS A 72 14.89 6.38 -7.45
CA LYS A 72 14.12 5.78 -8.55
C LYS A 72 12.63 5.71 -8.19
N ALA A 73 12.29 5.21 -7.01
CA ALA A 73 10.91 5.14 -6.55
C ALA A 73 10.28 6.53 -6.40
N LYS A 74 11.02 7.52 -5.87
CA LYS A 74 10.59 8.93 -5.84
C LYS A 74 10.26 9.46 -7.22
N ARG A 75 11.09 9.16 -8.23
CA ARG A 75 10.84 9.57 -9.61
C ARG A 75 9.61 8.89 -10.21
N ALA A 76 9.43 7.59 -9.98
CA ALA A 76 8.26 6.86 -10.45
C ALA A 76 6.97 7.41 -9.81
N VAL A 77 6.97 7.59 -8.49
CA VAL A 77 5.86 8.19 -7.75
C VAL A 77 5.55 9.60 -8.24
N LYS A 78 6.56 10.44 -8.49
CA LYS A 78 6.38 11.79 -9.04
C LYS A 78 5.75 11.77 -10.44
N ASN A 79 6.09 10.77 -11.26
CA ASN A 79 5.63 10.70 -12.65
C ASN A 79 4.25 10.02 -12.79
N TYR A 80 3.93 9.04 -11.95
CA TYR A 80 2.74 8.18 -12.12
C TYR A 80 1.75 8.30 -10.96
N GLY A 81 2.19 8.78 -9.80
CA GLY A 81 1.40 8.88 -8.57
C GLY A 81 1.50 7.64 -7.68
N VAL A 82 1.39 7.85 -6.37
CA VAL A 82 1.51 6.79 -5.35
C VAL A 82 0.48 5.67 -5.58
N GLY A 83 -0.76 6.04 -5.91
CA GLY A 83 -1.83 5.08 -6.16
C GLY A 83 -1.55 4.15 -7.35
N VAL A 84 -1.01 4.69 -8.46
CA VAL A 84 -0.64 3.89 -9.64
C VAL A 84 0.50 2.93 -9.30
N CYS A 85 1.52 3.38 -8.57
CA CYS A 85 2.62 2.51 -8.15
C CYS A 85 2.14 1.37 -7.24
N LEU A 86 1.30 1.66 -6.25
CA LEU A 86 0.74 0.64 -5.35
C LEU A 86 -0.20 -0.33 -6.08
N ASP A 87 -1.06 0.17 -6.97
CA ASP A 87 -1.97 -0.68 -7.74
C ASP A 87 -1.21 -1.56 -8.74
N ALA A 88 -0.15 -1.02 -9.38
CA ALA A 88 0.76 -1.80 -10.23
C ALA A 88 1.43 -2.93 -9.45
N TYR A 89 1.92 -2.67 -8.23
CA TYR A 89 2.47 -3.71 -7.37
C TYR A 89 1.42 -4.77 -6.98
N ARG A 90 0.22 -4.37 -6.56
CA ARG A 90 -0.87 -5.29 -6.19
C ARG A 90 -1.33 -6.17 -7.34
N MET A 91 -1.28 -5.68 -8.58
CA MET A 91 -1.60 -6.49 -9.75
C MET A 91 -0.63 -7.67 -9.94
N THR A 92 0.62 -7.55 -9.47
CA THR A 92 1.57 -8.67 -9.53
C THR A 92 1.14 -9.86 -8.66
N ASP A 93 0.41 -9.62 -7.57
CA ASP A 93 -0.15 -10.69 -6.72
C ASP A 93 -1.23 -11.51 -7.46
N SER A 94 -1.88 -10.91 -8.47
CA SER A 94 -2.85 -11.59 -9.33
C SER A 94 -2.19 -12.35 -10.50
N GLY A 95 -0.86 -12.31 -10.60
CA GLY A 95 -0.09 -12.93 -11.67
C GLY A 95 0.10 -12.05 -12.91
N ASP A 96 -0.35 -10.78 -12.88
CA ASP A 96 -0.16 -9.87 -14.00
C ASP A 96 1.31 -9.47 -14.13
N GLY A 97 1.87 -9.69 -15.33
CA GLY A 97 3.20 -9.21 -15.68
C GLY A 97 3.21 -7.73 -16.07
N ALA A 98 4.42 -7.15 -16.13
CA ALA A 98 4.63 -5.73 -16.42
C ALA A 98 3.97 -5.23 -17.72
N ARG A 99 3.84 -6.09 -18.75
CA ARG A 99 3.16 -5.74 -20.02
C ARG A 99 1.65 -5.54 -19.84
N THR A 100 1.00 -6.38 -19.03
CA THR A 100 -0.43 -6.25 -18.72
C THR A 100 -0.67 -5.00 -17.90
N ILE A 101 0.16 -4.79 -16.87
CA ILE A 101 0.14 -3.61 -16.01
C ILE A 101 0.34 -2.33 -16.84
N ALA A 102 1.33 -2.33 -17.74
CA ALA A 102 1.59 -1.23 -18.66
C ALA A 102 0.35 -0.84 -19.48
N THR A 103 -0.40 -1.83 -19.98
CA THR A 103 -1.63 -1.61 -20.74
C THR A 103 -2.72 -0.99 -19.86
N ASN A 104 -2.89 -1.47 -18.62
CA ASN A 104 -3.93 -1.00 -17.71
C ASN A 104 -3.70 0.44 -17.19
N PHE A 105 -2.44 0.89 -17.15
CA PHE A 105 -2.08 2.24 -16.68
C PHE A 105 -1.63 3.19 -17.78
N ASN A 106 -1.71 2.79 -19.05
CA ASN A 106 -1.19 3.55 -20.20
C ASN A 106 0.28 3.97 -20.03
N LEU A 107 1.09 2.99 -19.61
CA LEU A 107 2.54 3.10 -19.43
C LEU A 107 3.25 2.23 -20.47
N THR A 108 4.54 2.47 -20.69
CA THR A 108 5.40 1.47 -21.34
C THR A 108 5.77 0.36 -20.35
N THR A 109 6.20 -0.81 -20.83
CA THR A 109 6.63 -1.92 -19.97
C THR A 109 7.70 -1.47 -18.95
N ASN A 110 8.70 -0.71 -19.38
CA ASN A 110 9.75 -0.21 -18.48
C ASN A 110 9.22 0.77 -17.42
N GLN A 111 8.20 1.55 -17.76
CA GLN A 111 7.56 2.47 -16.81
C GLN A 111 6.69 1.68 -15.81
N ALA A 112 6.04 0.61 -16.26
CA ALA A 112 5.31 -0.30 -15.39
C ALA A 112 6.25 -1.03 -14.42
N ASP A 113 7.41 -1.52 -14.87
CA ASP A 113 8.44 -2.09 -13.98
C ASP A 113 8.87 -1.08 -12.91
N ALA A 114 9.16 0.16 -13.32
CA ALA A 114 9.49 1.22 -12.37
C ALA A 114 8.34 1.53 -11.38
N ALA A 115 7.08 1.43 -11.82
CA ALA A 115 5.91 1.62 -10.96
C ALA A 115 5.73 0.45 -9.98
N ILE A 116 5.97 -0.79 -10.40
CA ILE A 116 5.93 -2.00 -9.56
C ILE A 116 7.01 -1.91 -8.48
N ASP A 117 8.25 -1.59 -8.86
CA ASP A 117 9.37 -1.45 -7.92
C ASP A 117 9.07 -0.36 -6.88
N ALA A 118 8.57 0.79 -7.34
CA ALA A 118 8.17 1.87 -6.44
C ALA A 118 7.01 1.44 -5.52
N GLY A 119 6.01 0.72 -6.05
CA GLY A 119 4.91 0.16 -5.27
C GLY A 119 5.37 -0.83 -4.20
N ARG A 120 6.35 -1.66 -4.52
CA ARG A 120 6.98 -2.59 -3.59
C ARG A 120 7.71 -1.86 -2.47
N GLU A 121 8.47 -0.81 -2.79
CA GLU A 121 9.13 0.05 -1.79
C GLU A 121 8.12 0.77 -0.88
N LEU A 122 7.03 1.29 -1.46
CA LEU A 122 5.95 1.94 -0.72
C LEU A 122 5.22 0.97 0.22
N ALA A 123 5.03 -0.28 -0.20
CA ALA A 123 4.39 -1.33 0.59
C ALA A 123 5.32 -1.96 1.64
N GLY A 124 6.57 -1.53 1.73
CA GLY A 124 7.55 -2.06 2.68
C GLY A 124 8.01 -3.50 2.37
N CYS A 125 7.85 -3.95 1.12
CA CYS A 125 8.16 -5.30 0.67
C CYS A 125 9.58 -5.43 0.07
N ILE A 126 10.54 -4.65 0.60
CA ILE A 126 11.95 -4.67 0.20
C ILE A 126 12.70 -5.82 0.87
#